data_AF-A0A3M1QK74-F1
#
_entry.id   AF-A0A3M1QK74-F1
#
_cell.length_a   1.000
_cell.length_b   1.000
_cell.length_c   1.000
_cell.angle_alpha   90.00
_cell.angle_beta   90.00
_cell.angle_gamma   90.00
#
_symmetry.space_group_name_H-M   'P 1'
#
loop_
_entity.id
_entity.type
_entity.pdbx_description
1 polymer ?
#
loop_
_entity_poly.entity_id
_entity_poly.type
_entity_poly.pdbx_seq_one_letter_code
_entity_poly.pdbx_strand_id
1 'polypeptide(L)'
;ATWSVVEAGGGAVDAGGRYTAPLTPGTYHLRATAAGDPARTAEATVHVEVDGRWRTYLNLFRSLTRGADGSPLPAVSEDPALSQGAAAHARYLVANDTSHPDVDPSGNVHDEDPVATGFSKAGQLAARHGNVVRSEDAHMDDQRAFDAWMAGPFHALGILDPRLARVGYARWNQADGRGWQSAAVLDVLSGQDSAPAAGVTFPLFFPGPGAVTPLLAYPGQENPDPLAHTGCAGFAAPTGLPLVVQLGSDPAAASSPQVSDVGLRDDTGADLEVCWFDAATYTNPDAATQARARQVLDTRDAVVIIPRHPLEAGHAYTARLTADGTPYTWTFRTAGPGPQIEPAPGSVAPGQELDLHLAAGQGASGRI
;
A
#
# COMPACT_ATOMS: atom_id res chain seq x y z
N ALA A 1 2.29 18.90 -34.78
CA ALA A 1 3.13 17.71 -34.62
C ALA A 1 2.21 16.50 -34.46
N THR A 2 2.70 15.28 -34.66
CA THR A 2 2.08 14.08 -34.05
C THR A 2 2.78 13.81 -32.72
N TRP A 3 2.03 13.34 -31.73
CA TRP A 3 2.51 13.10 -30.37
C TRP A 3 2.36 11.62 -30.01
N SER A 4 3.32 11.09 -29.26
CA SER A 4 3.29 9.72 -28.73
C SER A 4 4.04 9.61 -27.40
N VAL A 5 3.56 8.75 -26.50
CA VAL A 5 4.33 8.24 -25.37
C VAL A 5 5.26 7.12 -25.87
N VAL A 6 6.50 7.08 -25.41
CA VAL A 6 7.50 6.07 -25.83
C VAL A 6 7.28 4.74 -25.12
N GLU A 7 7.00 4.74 -23.82
CA GLU A 7 6.83 3.54 -23.00
C GLU A 7 5.40 2.99 -23.01
N ALA A 8 5.28 1.66 -23.02
CA ALA A 8 4.02 0.98 -22.78
C ALA A 8 3.53 1.26 -21.34
N GLY A 9 2.29 1.72 -21.20
CA GLY A 9 1.71 2.09 -19.90
C GLY A 9 2.15 3.47 -19.37
N GLY A 10 2.95 4.24 -20.11
CA GLY A 10 3.41 5.57 -19.73
C GLY A 10 2.36 6.70 -19.83
N GLY A 11 1.07 6.40 -19.61
CA GLY A 11 -0.01 7.38 -19.71
C GLY A 11 -0.50 7.61 -21.14
N ALA A 12 -0.98 8.83 -21.44
CA ALA A 12 -1.55 9.18 -22.74
C ALA A 12 -1.27 10.65 -23.12
N VAL A 13 -1.16 10.96 -24.42
CA VAL A 13 -0.97 12.32 -24.94
C VAL A 13 -1.97 12.61 -26.07
N ASP A 14 -2.56 13.79 -26.08
CA ASP A 14 -3.52 14.21 -27.12
C ASP A 14 -2.84 14.90 -28.32
N ALA A 15 -3.61 15.14 -29.39
CA ALA A 15 -3.12 15.80 -30.60
C ALA A 15 -2.67 17.27 -30.37
N GLY A 16 -3.05 17.88 -29.24
CA GLY A 16 -2.66 19.22 -28.82
C GLY A 16 -1.40 19.27 -27.96
N GLY A 17 -0.76 18.12 -27.68
CA GLY A 17 0.42 18.02 -26.81
C GLY A 17 0.09 18.04 -25.32
N ARG A 18 -1.17 17.81 -24.94
CA ARG A 18 -1.55 17.66 -23.53
C ARG A 18 -1.32 16.21 -23.11
N TYR A 19 -0.40 16.02 -22.17
CA TYR A 19 -0.12 14.71 -21.58
C TYR A 19 -0.96 14.45 -20.33
N THR A 20 -1.23 13.18 -20.05
CA THR A 20 -1.87 12.68 -18.82
C THR A 20 -0.99 11.57 -18.27
N ALA A 21 -0.42 11.80 -17.08
CA ALA A 21 0.50 10.87 -16.43
C ALA A 21 -0.18 9.53 -16.05
N PRO A 22 0.56 8.40 -16.07
CA PRO A 22 0.10 7.14 -15.50
C PRO A 22 -0.03 7.20 -13.98
N LEU A 23 -0.65 6.16 -13.41
CA LEU A 23 -0.75 5.97 -11.96
C LEU A 23 0.52 5.35 -11.34
N THR A 24 1.37 4.74 -12.18
CA THR A 24 2.64 4.15 -11.76
C THR A 24 3.73 5.23 -11.73
N PRO A 25 4.44 5.43 -10.61
CA PRO A 25 5.61 6.30 -10.57
C PRO A 25 6.73 5.80 -11.49
N GLY A 26 7.47 6.71 -12.11
CA GLY A 26 8.54 6.34 -13.05
C GLY A 26 8.99 7.51 -13.93
N THR A 27 9.94 7.21 -14.81
CA THR A 27 10.38 8.15 -15.86
C THR A 27 9.80 7.68 -17.20
N TYR A 28 9.18 8.61 -17.92
CA TYR A 28 8.51 8.39 -19.19
C TYR A 28 8.93 9.45 -20.20
N HIS A 29 8.87 9.13 -21.50
CA HIS A 29 9.27 10.06 -22.56
C HIS A 29 8.13 10.37 -23.51
N LEU A 30 7.98 11.66 -23.83
CA LEU A 30 7.04 12.18 -24.82
C LEU A 30 7.79 12.55 -26.09
N ARG A 31 7.39 11.95 -27.22
CA ARG A 31 7.94 12.26 -28.54
C ARG A 31 6.96 13.10 -29.35
N ALA A 32 7.45 14.23 -29.87
CA ALA A 32 6.78 15.07 -30.84
C ALA A 32 7.45 14.92 -32.22
N THR A 33 6.67 14.70 -33.28
CA THR A 33 7.17 14.56 -34.67
C THR A 33 6.60 15.67 -35.56
N ALA A 34 7.43 16.30 -36.39
CA ALA A 34 7.02 17.43 -37.22
C ALA A 34 6.01 17.02 -38.31
N ALA A 35 4.94 17.80 -38.47
CA ALA A 35 3.80 17.44 -39.32
C ALA A 35 4.09 17.39 -40.83
N GLY A 36 5.23 17.95 -41.27
CA GLY A 36 5.68 17.91 -42.67
C GLY A 36 7.05 17.25 -42.87
N ASP A 37 7.66 16.71 -41.82
CA ASP A 37 8.97 16.04 -41.87
C ASP A 37 9.05 14.97 -40.77
N PRO A 38 8.73 13.71 -41.07
CA PRO A 38 8.77 12.61 -40.10
C PRO A 38 10.17 12.33 -39.53
N ALA A 39 11.25 12.84 -40.13
CA ALA A 39 12.61 12.69 -39.62
C ALA A 39 12.96 13.74 -38.55
N ARG A 40 12.10 14.75 -38.31
CA ARG A 40 12.29 15.75 -37.25
C ARG A 40 11.44 15.40 -36.03
N THR A 41 12.11 14.89 -35.00
CA THR A 41 11.52 14.59 -33.69
C THR A 41 12.15 15.44 -32.60
N ALA A 42 11.39 15.70 -31.54
CA ALA A 42 11.88 16.16 -30.25
C ALA A 42 11.33 15.24 -29.16
N GLU A 43 12.08 15.04 -28.08
CA GLU A 43 11.66 14.26 -26.92
C GLU A 43 11.71 15.13 -25.66
N ALA A 44 10.82 14.83 -24.70
CA ALA A 44 10.79 15.46 -23.38
C ALA A 44 10.69 14.37 -22.31
N THR A 45 11.52 14.48 -21.28
CA THR A 45 11.53 13.59 -20.12
C THR A 45 10.45 14.03 -19.12
N VAL A 46 9.68 13.05 -18.62
CA VAL A 46 8.62 13.27 -17.64
C VAL A 46 8.90 12.40 -16.42
N HIS A 47 9.16 13.05 -15.29
CA HIS A 47 9.27 12.39 -14.00
C HIS A 47 7.89 12.38 -13.33
N VAL A 48 7.35 11.17 -13.19
CA VAL A 48 6.08 10.92 -12.51
C VAL A 48 6.38 10.49 -11.08
N GLU A 49 6.30 11.48 -10.19
CA GLU A 49 6.61 11.33 -8.77
C GLU A 49 5.33 11.23 -7.93
N VAL A 50 5.46 10.68 -6.72
CA VAL A 50 4.38 10.59 -5.72
C VAL A 50 4.32 11.92 -4.94
N ASP A 51 3.81 12.96 -5.59
CA ASP A 51 3.69 14.27 -4.95
C ASP A 51 2.45 14.37 -4.04
N GLY A 52 2.68 14.38 -2.72
CA GLY A 52 1.86 15.07 -1.72
C GLY A 52 0.39 14.68 -1.56
N ARG A 53 -0.06 13.59 -2.18
CA ARG A 53 -1.45 13.11 -2.10
C ARG A 53 -1.47 11.65 -1.70
N TRP A 54 -1.53 11.39 -0.39
CA TRP A 54 -1.78 10.08 0.22
C TRP A 54 -2.78 9.19 -0.55
N ARG A 55 -3.84 9.79 -1.12
CA ARG A 55 -4.85 9.12 -1.96
C ARG A 55 -4.28 8.47 -3.22
N THR A 56 -3.31 9.09 -3.88
CA THR A 56 -2.61 8.50 -5.04
C THR A 56 -1.84 7.28 -4.58
N TYR A 57 -1.17 7.35 -3.43
CA TYR A 57 -0.34 6.27 -2.92
C TYR A 57 -1.16 5.08 -2.39
N LEU A 58 -2.23 5.34 -1.65
CA LEU A 58 -3.24 4.34 -1.31
C LEU A 58 -3.79 3.66 -2.57
N ASN A 59 -4.19 4.44 -3.57
CA ASN A 59 -4.75 3.89 -4.81
C ASN A 59 -3.71 3.24 -5.73
N LEU A 60 -2.40 3.48 -5.53
CA LEU A 60 -1.34 2.69 -6.16
C LEU A 60 -1.38 1.24 -5.64
N PHE A 61 -1.63 1.01 -4.35
CA PHE A 61 -1.76 -0.34 -3.76
C PHE A 61 -3.12 -1.02 -3.97
N ARG A 62 -4.14 -0.27 -4.41
CA ARG A 62 -5.40 -0.82 -4.95
C ARG A 62 -5.33 -1.10 -6.45
N SER A 63 -4.58 -0.30 -7.22
CA SER A 63 -3.77 -0.89 -8.30
C SER A 63 -2.73 -1.86 -7.68
N LEU A 64 -1.90 -2.55 -8.46
CA LEU A 64 -1.07 -3.68 -7.99
C LEU A 64 -1.87 -4.88 -7.42
N THR A 65 -2.87 -4.68 -6.55
CA THR A 65 -3.88 -5.68 -6.21
C THR A 65 -4.72 -6.01 -7.45
N ARG A 66 -4.88 -7.30 -7.76
CA ARG A 66 -5.58 -7.75 -8.99
C ARG A 66 -6.51 -8.92 -8.70
N GLY A 67 -7.65 -8.96 -9.38
CA GLY A 67 -8.50 -10.16 -9.45
C GLY A 67 -7.88 -11.27 -10.29
N ALA A 68 -8.48 -12.46 -10.24
CA ALA A 68 -8.07 -13.61 -11.06
C ALA A 68 -8.14 -13.37 -12.58
N ASP A 69 -8.94 -12.39 -13.01
CA ASP A 69 -9.05 -11.91 -14.40
C ASP A 69 -8.03 -10.82 -14.77
N GLY A 70 -7.16 -10.41 -13.83
CA GLY A 70 -6.22 -9.32 -14.01
C GLY A 70 -6.82 -7.91 -13.90
N SER A 71 -8.08 -7.77 -13.46
CA SER A 71 -8.69 -6.46 -13.18
C SER A 71 -8.08 -5.82 -11.91
N PRO A 72 -7.85 -4.50 -11.87
CA PRO A 72 -7.38 -3.80 -10.66
C PRO A 72 -8.51 -3.66 -9.63
N LEU A 73 -8.15 -3.63 -8.33
CA LEU A 73 -9.12 -3.26 -7.29
C LEU A 73 -9.54 -1.78 -7.50
N PRO A 74 -10.85 -1.44 -7.42
CA PRO A 74 -11.29 -0.07 -7.65
C PRO A 74 -10.69 0.93 -6.66
N ALA A 75 -10.33 2.10 -7.20
CA ALA A 75 -9.81 3.22 -6.43
C ALA A 75 -10.87 3.81 -5.49
N VAL A 76 -10.44 4.27 -4.31
CA VAL A 76 -11.30 4.87 -3.28
C VAL A 76 -11.25 6.40 -3.27
N SER A 77 -12.35 6.97 -2.80
CA SER A 77 -12.52 8.41 -2.60
C SER A 77 -12.18 8.82 -1.16
N GLU A 78 -11.84 10.09 -0.97
CA GLU A 78 -11.73 10.66 0.37
C GLU A 78 -13.11 11.10 0.87
N ASP A 79 -13.40 10.82 2.14
CA ASP A 79 -14.47 11.46 2.88
C ASP A 79 -13.88 12.51 3.84
N PRO A 80 -14.11 13.82 3.61
CA PRO A 80 -13.55 14.87 4.44
C PRO A 80 -14.00 14.86 5.91
N ALA A 81 -15.12 14.20 6.25
CA ALA A 81 -15.55 14.04 7.64
C ALA A 81 -14.74 12.94 8.35
N LEU A 82 -14.41 11.85 7.64
CA LEU A 82 -13.50 10.83 8.15
C LEU A 82 -12.08 11.37 8.29
N SER A 83 -11.59 12.17 7.32
CA SER A 83 -10.27 12.84 7.43
C SER A 83 -10.20 13.80 8.63
N GLN A 84 -11.31 14.45 9.01
CA GLN A 84 -11.37 15.25 10.25
C GLN A 84 -11.26 14.40 11.51
N GLY A 85 -11.88 13.21 11.55
CA GLY A 85 -11.71 12.24 12.63
C GLY A 85 -10.27 11.76 12.73
N ALA A 86 -9.68 11.33 11.60
CA ALA A 86 -8.27 10.95 11.53
C ALA A 86 -7.32 12.06 12.01
N ALA A 87 -7.60 13.33 11.64
CA ALA A 87 -6.79 14.48 12.07
C ALA A 87 -6.95 14.82 13.56
N ALA A 88 -8.11 14.53 14.16
CA ALA A 88 -8.29 14.64 15.60
C ALA A 88 -7.48 13.54 16.32
N HIS A 89 -7.57 12.29 15.84
CA HIS A 89 -6.88 11.17 16.48
C HIS A 89 -5.35 11.23 16.33
N ALA A 90 -4.83 11.60 15.15
CA ALA A 90 -3.39 11.77 14.95
C ALA A 90 -2.80 12.85 15.89
N ARG A 91 -3.55 13.93 16.17
CA ARG A 91 -3.18 14.93 17.17
C ARG A 91 -3.31 14.39 18.59
N TYR A 92 -4.36 13.64 18.90
CA TYR A 92 -4.56 13.01 20.20
C TYR A 92 -3.37 12.11 20.58
N LEU A 93 -2.91 11.26 19.66
CA LEU A 93 -1.80 10.33 19.88
C LEU A 93 -0.46 11.03 20.18
N VAL A 94 -0.18 12.15 19.51
CA VAL A 94 1.05 12.94 19.73
C VAL A 94 0.93 13.84 20.98
N ALA A 95 -0.26 14.42 21.23
CA ALA A 95 -0.48 15.29 22.38
C ALA A 95 -0.59 14.52 23.71
N ASN A 96 -1.02 13.26 23.66
CA ASN A 96 -1.08 12.35 24.80
C ASN A 96 -0.02 11.25 24.63
N ASP A 97 1.19 11.62 24.18
CA ASP A 97 2.36 10.75 24.22
C ASP A 97 2.68 10.35 25.67
N THR A 98 2.57 9.06 25.91
CA THR A 98 2.39 8.46 27.24
C THR A 98 3.13 7.13 27.38
N SER A 99 3.96 6.80 26.37
CA SER A 99 4.96 5.73 26.46
C SER A 99 6.33 6.21 26.97
N HIS A 100 6.44 7.46 27.46
CA HIS A 100 7.24 7.62 28.68
C HIS A 100 6.54 6.80 29.78
N PRO A 101 7.23 5.87 30.47
CA PRO A 101 6.64 4.68 31.12
C PRO A 101 5.59 4.85 32.25
N ASP A 102 5.01 6.04 32.44
CA ASP A 102 4.24 6.41 33.62
C ASP A 102 2.76 6.81 33.37
N VAL A 103 2.26 7.04 32.13
CA VAL A 103 0.97 7.76 31.95
C VAL A 103 -0.01 7.35 30.82
N ASP A 104 -0.06 6.11 30.32
CA ASP A 104 -1.29 5.60 29.66
C ASP A 104 -1.65 4.20 30.17
N PRO A 105 -2.79 4.04 30.88
CA PRO A 105 -3.22 2.74 31.38
C PRO A 105 -3.80 1.81 30.30
N SER A 106 -4.05 2.30 29.08
CA SER A 106 -4.62 1.52 27.97
C SER A 106 -3.56 0.91 27.05
N GLY A 107 -2.49 1.65 26.75
CA GLY A 107 -1.48 1.31 25.74
C GLY A 107 -2.04 1.19 24.31
N ASN A 108 -3.30 1.55 24.09
CA ASN A 108 -4.08 1.17 22.92
C ASN A 108 -4.17 2.31 21.91
N VAL A 109 -3.38 2.22 20.84
CA VAL A 109 -3.36 3.19 19.73
C VAL A 109 -4.67 3.24 18.93
N HIS A 110 -5.65 2.38 19.24
CA HIS A 110 -6.99 2.36 18.63
C HIS A 110 -8.09 2.83 19.60
N ASP A 111 -7.76 3.58 20.66
CA ASP A 111 -8.73 4.20 21.56
C ASP A 111 -8.37 5.64 21.94
N GLU A 112 -9.32 6.40 22.50
CA GLU A 112 -9.05 7.68 23.16
C GLU A 112 -9.66 7.65 24.56
N ASP A 113 -8.96 8.17 25.57
CA ASP A 113 -9.52 8.32 26.92
C ASP A 113 -10.51 9.51 26.93
N PRO A 114 -11.80 9.30 27.28
CA PRO A 114 -12.79 10.37 27.36
C PRO A 114 -12.48 11.52 28.33
N VAL A 115 -11.50 11.37 29.24
CA VAL A 115 -11.05 12.46 30.13
C VAL A 115 -9.72 13.11 29.70
N ALA A 116 -9.03 12.59 28.69
CA ALA A 116 -7.76 13.12 28.22
C ALA A 116 -7.93 14.39 27.35
N THR A 117 -6.87 15.19 27.26
CA THR A 117 -6.91 16.46 26.51
C THR A 117 -6.88 16.17 25.01
N GLY A 118 -7.79 16.81 24.26
CA GLY A 118 -7.91 16.59 22.82
C GLY A 118 -8.81 15.41 22.43
N PHE A 119 -9.37 14.66 23.38
CA PHE A 119 -10.40 13.65 23.12
C PHE A 119 -11.52 14.21 22.23
N SER A 120 -11.96 13.42 21.25
CA SER A 120 -13.13 13.75 20.46
C SER A 120 -13.88 12.49 19.99
N LYS A 121 -15.20 12.55 19.90
CA LYS A 121 -16.00 11.43 19.38
C LYS A 121 -15.63 11.02 17.94
N ALA A 122 -15.11 11.96 17.14
CA ALA A 122 -14.67 11.71 15.77
C ALA A 122 -13.28 11.07 15.73
N GLY A 123 -12.35 11.52 16.57
CA GLY A 123 -11.04 10.89 16.75
C GLY A 123 -11.16 9.47 17.32
N GLN A 124 -11.93 9.30 18.39
CA GLN A 124 -12.29 8.01 18.97
C GLN A 124 -12.89 7.02 17.94
N LEU A 125 -13.70 7.49 16.99
CA LEU A 125 -14.23 6.66 15.90
C LEU A 125 -13.10 6.24 14.95
N ALA A 126 -12.31 7.21 14.47
CA ALA A 126 -11.18 6.97 13.57
C ALA A 126 -10.11 6.05 14.19
N ALA A 127 -9.89 6.13 15.51
CA ALA A 127 -9.01 5.25 16.27
C ALA A 127 -9.40 3.78 16.11
N ARG A 128 -10.69 3.49 16.34
CA ARG A 128 -11.26 2.13 16.33
C ARG A 128 -11.48 1.58 14.92
N HIS A 129 -11.59 2.45 13.93
CA HIS A 129 -11.91 2.11 12.53
C HIS A 129 -10.73 2.25 11.57
N GLY A 130 -9.58 2.73 12.05
CA GLY A 130 -8.45 3.07 11.21
C GLY A 130 -7.21 2.23 11.46
N ASN A 131 -6.42 2.10 10.39
CA ASN A 131 -5.00 1.79 10.49
C ASN A 131 -4.31 2.97 11.17
N VAL A 132 -3.41 2.68 12.12
CA VAL A 132 -2.67 3.70 12.88
C VAL A 132 -1.18 3.41 12.79
N VAL A 133 -0.36 4.45 12.68
CA VAL A 133 1.09 4.37 12.83
C VAL A 133 1.59 5.58 13.60
N ARG A 134 2.59 5.38 14.45
CA ARG A 134 3.24 6.43 15.26
C ARG A 134 4.75 6.32 15.11
N SER A 135 5.44 7.45 15.19
CA SER A 135 6.90 7.51 15.04
C SER A 135 7.51 8.54 15.97
N GLU A 136 8.67 8.23 16.55
CA GLU A 136 9.51 9.19 17.26
C GLU A 136 10.17 10.20 16.31
N ASP A 137 10.08 9.95 14.99
CA ASP A 137 10.54 10.85 13.96
C ASP A 137 9.49 11.93 13.65
N ALA A 138 9.83 13.20 13.89
CA ALA A 138 9.00 14.36 13.59
C ALA A 138 8.83 14.64 12.07
N HIS A 139 9.54 13.91 11.21
CA HIS A 139 9.54 14.08 9.76
C HIS A 139 8.99 12.88 8.99
N MET A 140 8.24 11.99 9.67
CA MET A 140 7.46 10.95 8.98
C MET A 140 6.58 11.58 7.88
N ASP A 141 6.64 11.04 6.66
CA ASP A 141 5.82 11.45 5.53
C ASP A 141 4.64 10.49 5.32
N ASP A 142 3.81 10.77 4.30
CA ASP A 142 2.67 9.91 3.98
C ASP A 142 3.16 8.54 3.47
N GLN A 143 4.16 8.52 2.58
CA GLN A 143 4.68 7.31 1.97
C GLN A 143 5.10 6.28 3.02
N ARG A 144 5.90 6.67 4.01
CA ARG A 144 6.36 5.79 5.10
C ARG A 144 5.21 5.20 5.92
N ALA A 145 4.10 5.92 6.09
CA ALA A 145 2.93 5.40 6.78
C ALA A 145 2.22 4.29 5.97
N PHE A 146 2.02 4.51 4.67
CA PHE A 146 1.44 3.49 3.78
C PHE A 146 2.38 2.32 3.54
N ASP A 147 3.69 2.54 3.45
CA ASP A 147 4.68 1.46 3.32
C ASP A 147 4.64 0.52 4.53
N ALA A 148 4.55 1.08 5.75
CA ALA A 148 4.36 0.29 6.96
C ALA A 148 3.04 -0.50 6.94
N TRP A 149 1.92 0.15 6.59
CA TRP A 149 0.61 -0.51 6.55
C TRP A 149 0.44 -1.52 5.40
N MET A 150 1.16 -1.38 4.29
CA MET A 150 1.07 -2.30 3.15
C MET A 150 2.11 -3.42 3.20
N ALA A 151 3.19 -3.24 3.95
CA ALA A 151 4.10 -4.30 4.33
C ALA A 151 3.57 -5.16 5.51
N GLY A 152 2.70 -4.58 6.35
CA GLY A 152 1.96 -5.30 7.40
C GLY A 152 0.67 -5.94 6.86
N PRO A 153 0.56 -7.28 6.75
CA PRO A 153 -0.62 -7.95 6.18
C PRO A 153 -1.94 -7.64 6.88
N PHE A 154 -1.98 -7.45 8.21
CA PHE A 154 -3.24 -7.14 8.91
C PHE A 154 -3.75 -5.74 8.59
N HIS A 155 -2.86 -4.75 8.49
CA HIS A 155 -3.20 -3.39 8.05
C HIS A 155 -3.52 -3.34 6.55
N ALA A 156 -2.79 -4.10 5.73
CA ALA A 156 -3.00 -4.16 4.28
C ALA A 156 -4.41 -4.68 3.95
N LEU A 157 -4.90 -5.70 4.66
CA LEU A 157 -6.26 -6.24 4.47
C LEU A 157 -7.37 -5.19 4.59
N GLY A 158 -7.21 -4.18 5.47
CA GLY A 158 -8.13 -3.05 5.55
C GLY A 158 -8.11 -2.17 4.29
N ILE A 159 -6.91 -1.78 3.84
CA ILE A 159 -6.70 -0.95 2.64
C ILE A 159 -7.15 -1.66 1.36
N LEU A 160 -7.00 -2.99 1.32
CA LEU A 160 -7.34 -3.85 0.20
C LEU A 160 -8.75 -4.43 0.26
N ASP A 161 -9.59 -4.03 1.20
CA ASP A 161 -10.96 -4.52 1.30
C ASP A 161 -11.77 -4.10 0.05
N PRO A 162 -12.39 -5.04 -0.68
CA PRO A 162 -13.15 -4.74 -1.89
C PRO A 162 -14.45 -3.98 -1.67
N ARG A 163 -14.93 -3.91 -0.42
CA ARG A 163 -16.09 -3.11 -0.01
C ARG A 163 -15.72 -1.66 0.31
N LEU A 164 -14.43 -1.38 0.54
CA LEU A 164 -13.96 -0.03 0.85
C LEU A 164 -14.14 0.87 -0.38
N ALA A 165 -14.94 1.94 -0.22
CA ALA A 165 -15.25 2.92 -1.26
C ALA A 165 -14.82 4.35 -0.88
N ARG A 166 -14.77 4.62 0.43
CA ARG A 166 -14.41 5.90 1.04
C ARG A 166 -13.40 5.68 2.16
N VAL A 167 -12.51 6.64 2.37
CA VAL A 167 -11.47 6.62 3.42
C VAL A 167 -11.29 8.02 3.99
N GLY A 168 -10.89 8.10 5.26
CA GLY A 168 -10.40 9.33 5.88
C GLY A 168 -8.95 9.19 6.27
N TYR A 169 -8.11 10.17 5.94
CA TYR A 169 -6.69 10.14 6.30
C TYR A 169 -6.25 11.48 6.90
N ALA A 170 -5.35 11.39 7.87
CA ALA A 170 -4.53 12.51 8.27
C ALA A 170 -3.19 12.05 8.84
N ARG A 171 -2.21 12.94 8.74
CA ARG A 171 -0.92 12.86 9.41
C ARG A 171 -0.75 14.08 10.30
N TRP A 172 -0.15 13.89 11.47
CA TRP A 172 0.27 14.97 12.36
C TRP A 172 1.72 14.78 12.75
N ASN A 173 2.50 15.85 12.67
CA ASN A 173 3.93 15.89 12.99
C ASN A 173 4.19 17.08 13.93
N GLN A 174 4.97 16.87 14.99
CA GLN A 174 5.29 17.86 16.01
C GLN A 174 6.71 17.62 16.54
N ALA A 175 7.66 18.47 16.13
CA ALA A 175 9.06 18.39 16.53
C ALA A 175 9.30 19.04 17.91
N ASP A 176 8.87 18.40 19.00
CA ASP A 176 9.09 18.86 20.38
C ASP A 176 10.12 18.03 21.19
N GLY A 177 10.67 16.98 20.57
CA GLY A 177 11.72 16.14 21.14
C GLY A 177 11.26 15.17 22.23
N ARG A 178 9.97 14.83 22.29
CA ARG A 178 9.39 13.89 23.28
C ARG A 178 8.63 12.76 22.56
N GLY A 179 8.85 11.52 23.02
CA GLY A 179 8.29 10.25 22.52
C GLY A 179 7.75 10.29 21.09
N TRP A 180 6.44 10.09 20.91
CA TRP A 180 5.81 10.10 19.59
C TRP A 180 5.69 11.52 19.01
N GLN A 181 6.61 11.87 18.12
CA GLN A 181 6.62 13.15 17.41
C GLN A 181 5.79 13.15 16.12
N SER A 182 5.39 12.00 15.59
CA SER A 182 4.42 11.91 14.48
C SER A 182 3.42 10.78 14.64
N ALA A 183 2.22 10.96 14.10
CA ALA A 183 1.22 9.91 13.91
C ALA A 183 0.48 10.06 12.57
N ALA A 184 0.08 8.94 11.98
CA ALA A 184 -0.86 8.90 10.86
C ALA A 184 -2.01 7.93 11.15
N VAL A 185 -3.19 8.29 10.65
CA VAL A 185 -4.43 7.52 10.84
C VAL A 185 -5.15 7.44 9.51
N LEU A 186 -5.58 6.25 9.12
CA LEU A 186 -6.35 5.97 7.92
C LEU A 186 -7.60 5.14 8.28
N ASP A 187 -8.77 5.76 8.29
CA ASP A 187 -10.05 5.06 8.48
C ASP A 187 -10.33 4.15 7.26
N VAL A 188 -10.35 2.84 7.51
CA VAL A 188 -10.56 1.76 6.51
C VAL A 188 -11.84 0.95 6.76
N LEU A 189 -12.64 1.31 7.78
CA LEU A 189 -13.89 0.59 8.11
C LEU A 189 -15.15 1.46 7.94
N SER A 190 -15.12 2.76 8.27
CA SER A 190 -16.30 3.63 8.22
C SER A 190 -16.83 3.86 6.81
N GLY A 191 -15.96 3.79 5.80
CA GLY A 191 -16.29 4.03 4.39
C GLY A 191 -16.47 2.77 3.55
N GLN A 192 -16.72 1.62 4.19
CA GLN A 192 -17.10 0.37 3.52
C GLN A 192 -18.58 0.35 3.15
N ASP A 193 -18.88 -0.09 1.93
CA ASP A 193 -20.24 -0.37 1.49
C ASP A 193 -20.64 -1.82 1.89
N SER A 194 -21.93 -2.18 1.76
CA SER A 194 -22.43 -3.48 2.20
C SER A 194 -21.98 -4.68 1.34
N ALA A 195 -21.38 -4.43 0.18
CA ALA A 195 -20.93 -5.43 -0.78
C ALA A 195 -19.75 -4.88 -1.59
N PRO A 196 -18.92 -5.74 -2.21
CA PRO A 196 -17.86 -5.32 -3.13
C PRO A 196 -18.36 -4.39 -4.25
N ALA A 197 -17.48 -3.50 -4.69
CA ALA A 197 -17.71 -2.73 -5.90
C ALA A 197 -17.95 -3.64 -7.13
N ALA A 198 -18.87 -3.24 -8.01
CA ALA A 198 -19.20 -4.02 -9.19
C ALA A 198 -17.99 -4.23 -10.11
N GLY A 199 -17.79 -5.46 -10.57
CA GLY A 199 -16.64 -5.84 -11.41
C GLY A 199 -15.40 -6.30 -10.64
N VAL A 200 -15.45 -6.38 -9.30
CA VAL A 200 -14.42 -7.08 -8.51
C VAL A 200 -14.55 -8.59 -8.73
N THR A 201 -13.47 -9.22 -9.19
CA THR A 201 -13.38 -10.68 -9.41
C THR A 201 -12.44 -11.31 -8.37
N PHE A 202 -12.92 -12.33 -7.66
CA PHE A 202 -12.13 -13.10 -6.68
C PHE A 202 -11.41 -14.30 -7.32
N PRO A 203 -10.29 -14.78 -6.73
CA PRO A 203 -9.57 -14.16 -5.62
C PRO A 203 -8.89 -12.85 -5.98
N LEU A 204 -8.66 -12.01 -4.96
CA LEU A 204 -7.82 -10.82 -5.05
C LEU A 204 -6.42 -11.15 -4.55
N PHE A 205 -5.41 -10.81 -5.34
CA PHE A 205 -3.99 -11.07 -5.06
C PHE A 205 -3.24 -9.75 -4.90
N PHE A 206 -2.43 -9.63 -3.85
CA PHE A 206 -1.48 -8.52 -3.64
C PHE A 206 -0.06 -9.04 -3.32
N PRO A 207 0.97 -8.61 -4.06
CA PRO A 207 0.90 -8.05 -5.41
C PRO A 207 0.27 -9.07 -6.38
N GLY A 208 -0.59 -8.60 -7.28
CA GLY A 208 -1.39 -9.46 -8.14
C GLY A 208 -0.78 -9.77 -9.50
N PRO A 209 -1.45 -10.62 -10.32
CA PRO A 209 -1.05 -10.93 -11.68
C PRO A 209 -0.55 -9.73 -12.51
N GLY A 210 0.72 -9.75 -12.90
CA GLY A 210 1.37 -8.73 -13.73
C GLY A 210 1.70 -7.41 -13.01
N ALA A 211 1.48 -7.30 -11.70
CA ALA A 211 1.80 -6.11 -10.93
C ALA A 211 3.31 -5.92 -10.74
N VAL A 212 3.74 -4.66 -10.54
CA VAL A 212 5.11 -4.29 -10.17
C VAL A 212 5.08 -3.58 -8.80
N THR A 213 5.45 -4.26 -7.73
CA THR A 213 5.42 -3.68 -6.37
C THR A 213 6.68 -2.86 -6.07
N PRO A 214 6.56 -1.67 -5.44
CA PRO A 214 7.72 -0.95 -4.91
C PRO A 214 8.23 -1.54 -3.58
N LEU A 215 7.40 -2.32 -2.87
CA LEU A 215 7.74 -2.90 -1.57
C LEU A 215 8.48 -4.24 -1.75
N LEU A 216 9.55 -4.43 -0.98
CA LEU A 216 10.41 -5.61 -1.03
C LEU A 216 10.34 -6.47 0.25
N ALA A 217 10.02 -5.85 1.39
CA ALA A 217 10.21 -6.45 2.70
C ALA A 217 9.11 -6.04 3.70
N TYR A 218 8.86 -6.89 4.70
CA TYR A 218 8.19 -6.51 5.95
C TYR A 218 9.26 -6.16 7.00
N PRO A 219 9.30 -4.91 7.50
CA PRO A 219 10.33 -4.44 8.43
C PRO A 219 10.07 -4.82 9.90
N GLY A 220 8.96 -5.48 10.22
CA GLY A 220 8.51 -5.70 11.59
C GLY A 220 7.48 -4.65 12.05
N GLN A 221 7.20 -4.64 13.36
CA GLN A 221 6.36 -3.66 14.06
C GLN A 221 4.86 -3.64 13.71
N GLU A 222 4.32 -4.69 13.07
CA GLU A 222 2.87 -4.86 13.00
C GLU A 222 2.31 -5.44 14.32
N ASN A 223 1.09 -5.02 14.67
CA ASN A 223 0.28 -5.64 15.71
C ASN A 223 -1.13 -5.89 15.14
N PRO A 224 -1.67 -7.14 15.13
CA PRO A 224 -1.02 -8.40 15.57
C PRO A 224 0.26 -8.72 14.80
N ASP A 225 1.29 -9.29 15.44
CA ASP A 225 2.54 -9.62 14.74
C ASP A 225 2.38 -10.86 13.84
N PRO A 226 2.51 -10.75 12.51
CA PRO A 226 2.39 -11.88 11.60
C PRO A 226 3.48 -12.96 11.83
N LEU A 227 4.63 -12.61 12.41
CA LEU A 227 5.71 -13.56 12.68
C LEU A 227 5.52 -14.34 14.00
N ALA A 228 4.55 -13.95 14.84
CA ALA A 228 4.20 -14.68 16.05
C ALA A 228 3.49 -16.02 15.76
N HIS A 229 3.07 -16.28 14.52
CA HIS A 229 2.53 -17.57 14.11
C HIS A 229 3.58 -18.68 14.21
N THR A 230 3.19 -19.80 14.80
CA THR A 230 4.06 -20.98 15.01
C THR A 230 4.60 -21.58 13.72
N GLY A 231 3.90 -21.43 12.58
CA GLY A 231 4.41 -21.82 11.25
C GLY A 231 5.53 -20.91 10.72
N CYS A 232 5.73 -19.73 11.32
CA CYS A 232 6.83 -18.80 11.02
C CYS A 232 8.00 -18.95 12.01
N ALA A 233 8.10 -20.07 12.74
CA ALA A 233 9.18 -20.31 13.69
C ALA A 233 10.57 -20.20 13.02
N GLY A 234 11.40 -19.27 13.52
CA GLY A 234 12.74 -19.00 12.95
C GLY A 234 12.75 -17.95 11.83
N PHE A 235 11.62 -17.31 11.54
CA PHE A 235 11.56 -16.07 10.77
C PHE A 235 11.79 -14.89 11.73
N ALA A 236 12.41 -13.83 11.23
CA ALA A 236 12.63 -12.59 11.96
C ALA A 236 12.67 -11.43 10.97
N ALA A 237 12.14 -10.27 11.35
CA ALA A 237 12.16 -9.10 10.50
C ALA A 237 13.62 -8.58 10.30
N PRO A 238 13.98 -8.07 9.11
CA PRO A 238 13.12 -7.94 7.93
C PRO A 238 12.93 -9.26 7.17
N THR A 239 11.69 -9.59 6.85
CA THR A 239 11.31 -10.71 5.96
C THR A 239 10.96 -10.17 4.57
N GLY A 240 10.60 -11.03 3.62
CA GLY A 240 10.02 -10.62 2.34
C GLY A 240 8.68 -9.91 2.51
N LEU A 241 8.26 -9.14 1.49
CA LEU A 241 6.92 -8.57 1.41
C LEU A 241 5.87 -9.68 1.56
N PRO A 242 4.96 -9.60 2.56
CA PRO A 242 3.85 -10.53 2.70
C PRO A 242 2.90 -10.42 1.49
N LEU A 243 2.68 -11.55 0.84
CA LEU A 243 1.65 -11.69 -0.18
C LEU A 243 0.31 -11.89 0.52
N VAL A 244 -0.73 -11.19 0.05
CA VAL A 244 -2.09 -11.29 0.58
C VAL A 244 -3.00 -11.82 -0.51
N VAL A 245 -3.74 -12.88 -0.20
CA VAL A 245 -4.82 -13.40 -1.05
C VAL A 245 -6.13 -13.29 -0.28
N GLN A 246 -7.14 -12.64 -0.86
CA GLN A 246 -8.52 -12.65 -0.34
C GLN A 246 -9.36 -13.53 -1.27
N LEU A 247 -9.87 -14.66 -0.76
CA LEU A 247 -10.63 -15.63 -1.57
C LEU A 247 -12.12 -15.26 -1.65
N GLY A 248 -12.61 -14.47 -0.71
CA GLY A 248 -14.00 -14.03 -0.61
C GLY A 248 -14.14 -12.71 0.16
N SER A 249 -15.38 -12.29 0.38
CA SER A 249 -15.69 -11.05 1.11
C SER A 249 -17.10 -11.04 1.71
N ASP A 250 -17.69 -12.22 1.92
CA ASP A 250 -19.01 -12.35 2.54
C ASP A 250 -18.82 -12.86 3.98
N PRO A 251 -18.91 -11.99 5.00
CA PRO A 251 -18.74 -12.41 6.40
C PRO A 251 -19.84 -13.36 6.89
N ALA A 252 -20.93 -13.54 6.14
CA ALA A 252 -21.99 -14.51 6.45
C ALA A 252 -21.77 -15.88 5.78
N ALA A 253 -20.88 -15.97 4.79
CA ALA A 253 -20.45 -17.21 4.15
C ALA A 253 -18.98 -17.57 4.49
N ALA A 254 -18.28 -16.71 5.24
CA ALA A 254 -16.90 -16.90 5.65
C ALA A 254 -16.69 -18.30 6.25
N SER A 255 -15.81 -19.05 5.60
CA SER A 255 -15.40 -20.36 6.04
C SER A 255 -13.92 -20.47 5.71
N SER A 256 -13.09 -20.47 6.75
CA SER A 256 -11.64 -20.35 6.56
C SER A 256 -11.14 -21.40 5.54
N PRO A 257 -10.43 -20.95 4.49
CA PRO A 257 -10.20 -21.75 3.30
C PRO A 257 -9.39 -23.02 3.60
N GLN A 258 -9.69 -24.12 2.93
CA GLN A 258 -8.93 -25.36 3.08
C GLN A 258 -7.66 -25.29 2.23
N VAL A 259 -6.64 -24.60 2.76
CA VAL A 259 -5.33 -24.45 2.13
C VAL A 259 -4.53 -25.76 2.25
N SER A 260 -4.02 -26.24 1.11
CA SER A 260 -3.30 -27.52 1.00
C SER A 260 -1.94 -27.43 0.33
N ASP A 261 -1.65 -26.32 -0.36
CA ASP A 261 -0.37 -26.08 -1.01
C ASP A 261 -0.08 -24.57 -1.08
N VAL A 262 1.17 -24.19 -0.80
CA VAL A 262 1.65 -22.80 -0.84
C VAL A 262 3.10 -22.81 -1.32
N GLY A 263 3.52 -21.80 -2.09
CA GLY A 263 4.92 -21.57 -2.38
C GLY A 263 5.19 -20.31 -3.19
N LEU A 264 6.47 -19.96 -3.30
CA LEU A 264 6.97 -18.83 -4.06
C LEU A 264 8.26 -19.23 -4.78
N ARG A 265 8.40 -18.82 -6.04
CA ARG A 265 9.62 -19.00 -6.85
C ARG A 265 10.12 -17.68 -7.40
N ASP A 266 11.43 -17.55 -7.54
CA ASP A 266 12.06 -16.47 -8.31
C ASP A 266 12.04 -16.77 -9.83
N ASP A 267 12.63 -15.87 -10.62
CA ASP A 267 12.77 -15.98 -12.07
C ASP A 267 13.94 -16.86 -12.53
N THR A 268 14.77 -17.35 -11.61
CA THR A 268 15.71 -18.47 -11.86
C THR A 268 15.01 -19.83 -11.76
N GLY A 269 13.83 -19.87 -11.12
CA GLY A 269 13.04 -21.07 -10.84
C GLY A 269 13.33 -21.72 -9.49
N ALA A 270 14.10 -21.06 -8.62
CA ALA A 270 14.37 -21.56 -7.27
C ALA A 270 13.15 -21.33 -6.34
N ASP A 271 12.83 -22.32 -5.51
CA ASP A 271 11.81 -22.19 -4.46
C ASP A 271 12.36 -21.36 -3.28
N LEU A 272 11.62 -20.33 -2.88
CA LEU A 272 11.89 -19.53 -1.69
C LEU A 272 11.26 -20.19 -0.46
N GLU A 273 11.94 -20.13 0.68
CA GLU A 273 11.36 -20.52 1.96
C GLU A 273 10.28 -19.50 2.36
N VAL A 274 9.07 -19.98 2.62
CA VAL A 274 7.92 -19.17 3.04
C VAL A 274 7.27 -19.76 4.29
N CYS A 275 6.74 -18.91 5.16
CA CYS A 275 5.69 -19.30 6.09
C CYS A 275 4.35 -18.75 5.58
N TRP A 276 3.24 -19.33 6.01
CA TRP A 276 1.91 -18.86 5.64
C TRP A 276 0.90 -19.14 6.75
N PHE A 277 -0.21 -18.42 6.72
CA PHE A 277 -1.35 -18.65 7.62
C PHE A 277 -2.66 -18.09 7.05
N ASP A 278 -3.75 -18.53 7.65
CA ASP A 278 -5.13 -18.09 7.46
C ASP A 278 -5.83 -17.93 8.84
N ALA A 279 -7.13 -17.65 8.83
CA ALA A 279 -7.92 -17.51 10.07
C ALA A 279 -8.02 -18.80 10.92
N ALA A 280 -7.92 -19.99 10.32
CA ALA A 280 -7.97 -21.26 11.05
C ALA A 280 -6.62 -21.59 11.71
N THR A 281 -5.52 -21.25 11.03
CA THR A 281 -4.16 -21.67 11.36
C THR A 281 -3.35 -20.63 12.14
N TYR A 282 -3.59 -19.32 11.96
CA TYR A 282 -2.82 -18.27 12.64
C TYR A 282 -2.80 -18.45 14.17
N THR A 283 -1.64 -18.29 14.79
CA THR A 283 -1.44 -18.46 16.24
C THR A 283 -0.73 -17.25 16.82
N ASN A 284 -1.00 -16.94 18.09
CA ASN A 284 -0.29 -15.90 18.82
C ASN A 284 -0.21 -16.29 20.31
N PRO A 285 0.90 -15.98 21.03
CA PRO A 285 1.00 -16.22 22.47
C PRO A 285 -0.08 -15.54 23.31
N ASP A 286 -0.59 -14.38 22.88
CA ASP A 286 -1.76 -13.75 23.48
C ASP A 286 -3.05 -14.18 22.77
N ALA A 287 -3.96 -14.80 23.52
CA ALA A 287 -5.23 -15.31 23.01
C ALA A 287 -6.17 -14.21 22.48
N ALA A 288 -6.14 -13.01 23.05
CA ALA A 288 -6.97 -11.90 22.59
C ALA A 288 -6.46 -11.35 21.24
N THR A 289 -5.14 -11.23 21.08
CA THR A 289 -4.47 -10.86 19.83
C THR A 289 -4.62 -11.94 18.76
N GLN A 290 -4.58 -13.22 19.15
CA GLN A 290 -4.93 -14.33 18.24
C GLN A 290 -6.37 -14.22 17.72
N ALA A 291 -7.34 -13.97 18.60
CA ALA A 291 -8.74 -13.82 18.21
C ALA A 291 -8.96 -12.63 17.25
N ARG A 292 -8.36 -11.47 17.54
CA ARG A 292 -8.40 -10.28 16.67
C ARG A 292 -7.79 -10.56 15.29
N ALA A 293 -6.59 -11.13 15.24
CA ALA A 293 -5.90 -11.47 13.99
C ALA A 293 -6.74 -12.41 13.12
N ARG A 294 -7.28 -13.48 13.72
CA ARG A 294 -8.15 -14.43 13.02
C ARG A 294 -9.41 -13.75 12.49
N GLN A 295 -10.05 -12.86 13.26
CA GLN A 295 -11.22 -12.10 12.80
C GLN A 295 -10.91 -11.21 11.58
N VAL A 296 -9.75 -10.54 11.54
CA VAL A 296 -9.32 -9.69 10.41
C VAL A 296 -9.14 -10.52 9.13
N LEU A 297 -8.58 -11.73 9.26
CA LEU A 297 -8.37 -12.69 8.17
C LEU A 297 -9.70 -13.30 7.69
N ASP A 298 -10.55 -13.77 8.61
CA ASP A 298 -11.79 -14.50 8.34
C ASP A 298 -12.82 -13.63 7.61
N THR A 299 -12.86 -12.33 7.92
CA THR A 299 -13.74 -11.33 7.26
C THR A 299 -13.51 -11.24 5.73
N ARG A 300 -12.40 -11.79 5.21
CA ARG A 300 -11.93 -11.69 3.81
C ARG A 300 -11.48 -13.05 3.23
N ASP A 301 -11.76 -14.15 3.93
CA ASP A 301 -11.24 -15.49 3.64
C ASP A 301 -9.74 -15.47 3.29
N ALA A 302 -8.96 -14.74 4.10
CA ALA A 302 -7.62 -14.31 3.72
C ALA A 302 -6.54 -15.33 4.04
N VAL A 303 -5.60 -15.48 3.08
CA VAL A 303 -4.35 -16.24 3.22
C VAL A 303 -3.18 -15.28 3.08
N VAL A 304 -2.24 -15.34 4.02
CA VAL A 304 -1.00 -14.55 4.04
C VAL A 304 0.19 -15.46 3.78
N ILE A 305 1.09 -15.09 2.88
CA ILE A 305 2.31 -15.83 2.54
C ILE A 305 3.52 -14.91 2.74
N ILE A 306 4.46 -15.27 3.60
CA ILE A 306 5.61 -14.44 3.98
C ILE A 306 6.90 -15.14 3.53
N PRO A 307 7.67 -14.57 2.59
CA PRO A 307 9.00 -15.08 2.25
C PRO A 307 9.99 -14.82 3.38
N ARG A 308 10.90 -15.76 3.66
CA ARG A 308 11.85 -15.63 4.79
C ARG A 308 12.77 -14.43 4.70
N HIS A 309 13.14 -14.05 3.48
CA HIS A 309 14.09 -12.97 3.20
C HIS A 309 13.44 -11.89 2.32
N PRO A 310 13.89 -10.63 2.42
CA PRO A 310 13.52 -9.55 1.51
C PRO A 310 13.56 -9.99 0.05
N LEU A 311 12.57 -9.56 -0.73
CA LEU A 311 12.55 -9.78 -2.18
C LEU A 311 13.65 -8.93 -2.84
N GLU A 312 14.27 -9.46 -3.89
CA GLU A 312 15.29 -8.76 -4.67
C GLU A 312 14.62 -7.78 -5.64
N ALA A 313 15.26 -6.64 -5.90
CA ALA A 313 14.71 -5.57 -6.73
C ALA A 313 14.86 -5.86 -8.23
N GLY A 314 13.78 -5.73 -9.00
CA GLY A 314 13.75 -5.92 -10.46
C GLY A 314 13.43 -7.35 -10.92
N HIS A 315 13.28 -8.28 -10.00
CA HIS A 315 13.00 -9.70 -10.27
C HIS A 315 11.51 -9.97 -10.49
N ALA A 316 11.20 -11.08 -11.17
CA ALA A 316 9.86 -11.64 -11.20
C ALA A 316 9.72 -12.80 -10.19
N TYR A 317 8.55 -12.89 -9.57
CA TYR A 317 8.22 -13.93 -8.60
C TYR A 317 6.92 -14.62 -8.99
N THR A 318 6.91 -15.95 -8.98
CA THR A 318 5.73 -16.78 -9.25
C THR A 318 5.25 -17.43 -7.97
N ALA A 319 4.07 -17.02 -7.49
CA ALA A 319 3.42 -17.54 -6.30
C ALA A 319 2.40 -18.64 -6.69
N ARG A 320 2.21 -19.60 -5.79
CA ARG A 320 1.22 -20.68 -5.90
C ARG A 320 0.45 -20.86 -4.59
N LEU A 321 -0.84 -21.14 -4.71
CA LEU A 321 -1.76 -21.41 -3.61
C LEU A 321 -2.77 -22.47 -4.09
N THR A 322 -3.03 -23.52 -3.31
CA THR A 322 -4.22 -24.37 -3.51
C THR A 322 -5.14 -24.22 -2.32
N ALA A 323 -6.32 -23.64 -2.55
CA ALA A 323 -7.37 -23.43 -1.55
C ALA A 323 -8.66 -24.11 -2.03
N ASP A 324 -9.32 -24.86 -1.15
CA ASP A 324 -10.56 -25.60 -1.44
C ASP A 324 -10.47 -26.52 -2.66
N GLY A 325 -9.29 -27.11 -2.87
CA GLY A 325 -8.95 -27.95 -4.01
C GLY A 325 -8.73 -27.20 -5.33
N THR A 326 -8.88 -25.87 -5.36
CA THR A 326 -8.66 -25.04 -6.54
C THR A 326 -7.22 -24.50 -6.54
N PRO A 327 -6.39 -24.82 -7.56
CA PRO A 327 -5.04 -24.30 -7.67
C PRO A 327 -5.03 -22.91 -8.33
N TYR A 328 -4.31 -21.99 -7.71
CA TYR A 328 -4.01 -20.65 -8.19
C TYR A 328 -2.51 -20.51 -8.42
N THR A 329 -2.12 -19.82 -9.48
CA THR A 329 -0.72 -19.48 -9.77
C THR A 329 -0.69 -18.13 -10.45
N TRP A 330 0.13 -17.21 -9.94
CA TRP A 330 0.27 -15.87 -10.49
C TRP A 330 1.72 -15.40 -10.40
N THR A 331 2.08 -14.46 -11.27
CA THR A 331 3.40 -13.84 -11.29
C THR A 331 3.28 -12.34 -11.10
N PHE A 332 4.12 -11.79 -10.24
CA PHE A 332 4.32 -10.35 -10.06
C PHE A 332 5.81 -10.01 -10.21
N ARG A 333 6.15 -8.73 -10.19
CA ARG A 333 7.53 -8.23 -10.20
C ARG A 333 7.76 -7.28 -9.05
N THR A 334 9.01 -7.16 -8.62
CA THR A 334 9.49 -6.03 -7.82
C THR A 334 9.96 -4.90 -8.73
N ALA A 335 9.84 -3.66 -8.27
CA ALA A 335 10.47 -2.53 -8.93
C ALA A 335 12.00 -2.74 -8.95
N GLY A 336 12.65 -2.38 -10.06
CA GLY A 336 14.11 -2.37 -10.14
C GLY A 336 14.71 -1.30 -9.21
N PRO A 337 16.02 -1.41 -8.88
CA PRO A 337 16.70 -0.31 -8.22
C PRO A 337 16.62 0.92 -9.13
N GLY A 338 15.96 1.98 -8.64
CA GLY A 338 15.91 3.25 -9.34
C GLY A 338 17.33 3.82 -9.53
N PRO A 339 17.56 4.67 -10.54
CA PRO A 339 18.86 5.31 -10.73
C PRO A 339 19.25 6.07 -9.44
N GLN A 340 20.42 5.72 -8.89
CA GLN A 340 21.04 6.50 -7.83
C GLN A 340 21.35 7.89 -8.39
N ILE A 341 20.67 8.93 -7.91
CA ILE A 341 21.02 10.31 -8.24
C ILE A 341 22.30 10.66 -7.47
N GLU A 342 23.45 10.50 -8.11
CA GLU A 342 24.66 11.19 -7.65
C GLU A 342 24.45 12.71 -7.80
N PRO A 343 24.89 13.54 -6.84
CA PRO A 343 24.76 14.99 -6.92
C PRO A 343 25.73 15.55 -7.98
N ALA A 344 25.24 15.72 -9.20
CA ALA A 344 26.02 16.25 -10.31
C ALA A 344 26.47 17.72 -10.06
N PRO A 345 27.77 18.04 -10.21
CA PRO A 345 28.26 19.39 -9.97
C PRO A 345 28.03 20.34 -11.14
N GLY A 346 27.49 21.53 -10.84
CA GLY A 346 27.88 22.78 -11.51
C GLY A 346 27.58 22.99 -13.01
N SER A 347 26.46 23.68 -13.27
CA SER A 347 26.25 24.68 -14.35
C SER A 347 26.40 24.28 -15.84
N VAL A 348 25.32 24.45 -16.61
CA VAL A 348 25.37 24.84 -18.04
C VAL A 348 24.15 25.72 -18.40
N ALA A 349 24.25 26.48 -19.50
CA ALA A 349 23.18 27.23 -20.17
C ALA A 349 23.25 26.94 -21.70
N PRO A 350 22.52 27.66 -22.56
CA PRO A 350 21.07 27.71 -22.72
C PRO A 350 20.58 26.77 -23.85
N GLY A 351 19.42 26.15 -23.64
CA GLY A 351 18.77 25.26 -24.59
C GLY A 351 17.82 24.37 -23.81
N GLN A 352 16.62 24.87 -23.52
CA GLN A 352 15.74 24.24 -22.52
C GLN A 352 15.26 22.86 -22.97
N GLU A 353 15.83 21.83 -22.37
CA GLU A 353 15.11 20.61 -22.04
C GLU A 353 13.97 21.00 -21.09
N LEU A 354 12.78 20.48 -21.33
CA LEU A 354 11.55 20.94 -20.68
C LEU A 354 11.08 19.88 -19.69
N ASP A 355 11.80 19.78 -18.58
CA ASP A 355 11.51 18.86 -17.49
C ASP A 355 10.13 19.11 -16.90
N LEU A 356 9.24 18.13 -17.06
CA LEU A 356 7.88 18.16 -16.54
C LEU A 356 7.75 17.19 -15.38
N HIS A 357 7.82 17.72 -14.16
CA HIS A 357 7.39 16.99 -12.97
C HIS A 357 5.85 16.98 -12.94
N LEU A 358 5.25 15.78 -13.02
CA LEU A 358 3.80 15.61 -13.05
C LEU A 358 3.36 14.54 -12.06
N ALA A 359 2.60 14.95 -11.04
CA ALA A 359 2.07 14.06 -10.01
C ALA A 359 1.15 12.99 -10.60
N ALA A 360 1.32 11.73 -10.19
CA ALA A 360 0.40 10.65 -10.57
C ALA A 360 -1.03 10.88 -10.02
N GLY A 361 -2.04 10.74 -10.88
CA GLY A 361 -3.46 10.86 -10.49
C GLY A 361 -4.38 11.30 -11.63
N GLN A 362 -5.68 11.00 -11.52
CA GLN A 362 -6.66 11.29 -12.58
C GLN A 362 -6.63 12.78 -13.00
N GLY A 363 -6.25 13.03 -14.25
CA GLY A 363 -6.30 14.36 -14.86
C GLY A 363 -5.12 15.29 -14.56
N ALA A 364 -4.03 14.80 -13.95
CA ALA A 364 -2.78 15.56 -13.89
C ALA A 364 -2.23 15.76 -15.32
N SER A 365 -2.32 16.99 -15.82
CA SER A 365 -1.98 17.30 -17.21
C SER A 365 -1.08 18.52 -17.34
N GLY A 366 0.15 18.30 -17.79
CA GLY A 366 1.02 19.35 -18.32
C GLY A 366 0.70 19.67 -19.77
N ARG A 367 1.14 20.85 -20.21
CA ARG A 367 1.19 21.23 -21.62
C ARG A 367 2.60 21.70 -21.93
N ILE A 368 3.18 21.15 -22.99
CA ILE A 368 4.44 21.57 -23.61
C ILE A 368 4.13 22.71 -24.59
#